data_AF-A0A2L1GER0-F1
#
_entry.id   AF-A0A2L1GER0-F1
#
_cell.length_a   1.000
_cell.length_b   1.000
_cell.length_c   1.000
_cell.angle_alpha   90.00
_cell.angle_beta   90.00
_cell.angle_gamma   90.00
#
_symmetry.space_group_name_H-M   'P 1'
#
loop_
_entity.id
_entity.type
_entity.pdbx_description
1 polymer ?
#
loop_
_entity_poly.entity_id
_entity_poly.type
_entity_poly.pdbx_seq_one_letter_code
_entity_poly.pdbx_strand_id
1 'polypeptide(L)'
;KYIWTAMKHGTTCSSGSGDNGSISCDDIPTIDLIPQYLRFLQEWVEHFCEQRQGKVKDVINSCNSCKNTSGERIIGGTCNGECKTKCKDECEKYKKFIDGTGSGGGTGTAGSSWSKRWDQIYMRYSKYIEDAK
;
A
#
# COMPACT_ATOMS: atom_id res chain seq x y z
N LYS A 1 14.02 -26.26 9.41
CA LYS A 1 14.35 -27.03 8.19
C LYS A 1 13.19 -27.89 7.68
N TYR A 2 12.67 -28.85 8.46
CA TYR A 2 11.59 -29.74 8.01
C TYR A 2 10.26 -29.02 7.72
N ILE A 3 9.87 -28.06 8.58
CA ILE A 3 8.68 -27.22 8.36
C ILE A 3 8.77 -26.46 7.04
N TRP A 4 9.89 -25.78 6.77
CA TRP A 4 10.12 -25.09 5.49
C TRP A 4 10.03 -26.03 4.29
N THR A 5 10.64 -27.22 4.37
CA THR A 5 10.61 -28.21 3.27
C THR A 5 9.19 -28.65 2.93
N ALA A 6 8.34 -28.85 3.96
CA ALA A 6 6.93 -29.17 3.76
C ALA A 6 6.16 -27.99 3.13
N MET A 7 6.41 -26.76 3.57
CA MET A 7 5.80 -25.56 2.98
C MET A 7 6.15 -25.42 1.50
N LYS A 8 7.41 -25.63 1.13
CA LYS A 8 7.86 -25.58 -0.28
C LYS A 8 7.10 -26.54 -1.18
N HIS A 9 6.85 -27.77 -0.74
CA HIS A 9 6.07 -28.73 -1.52
C HIS A 9 4.60 -28.33 -1.69
N GLY A 10 4.08 -27.47 -0.81
CA GLY A 10 2.73 -26.93 -0.89
C GLY A 10 2.60 -25.65 -1.72
N THR A 11 3.70 -25.02 -2.15
CA THR A 11 3.66 -23.81 -2.98
C THR A 11 4.08 -24.11 -4.42
N THR A 12 3.50 -23.40 -5.39
CA THR A 12 4.07 -23.37 -6.74
C THR A 12 5.26 -22.41 -6.72
N CYS A 13 6.47 -22.94 -6.59
CA CYS A 13 7.69 -22.17 -6.86
C CYS A 13 7.72 -21.82 -8.35
N SER A 14 7.11 -20.70 -8.73
CA SER A 14 7.30 -20.11 -10.05
C SER A 14 8.72 -19.57 -10.11
N SER A 15 9.62 -20.34 -10.71
CA SER A 15 10.96 -19.93 -11.09
C SER A 15 10.86 -18.85 -12.18
N GLY A 16 10.49 -17.63 -11.80
CA GLY A 16 10.36 -16.52 -12.76
C GLY A 16 9.53 -15.38 -12.21
N SER A 17 10.18 -14.45 -11.53
CA SER A 17 9.87 -13.01 -11.60
C SER A 17 11.03 -12.24 -11.00
N GLY A 18 11.67 -11.42 -11.83
CA GLY A 18 12.87 -10.67 -11.52
C GLY A 18 12.62 -9.43 -10.68
N ASP A 19 12.38 -9.64 -9.38
CA ASP A 19 12.39 -8.57 -8.39
C ASP A 19 13.70 -8.62 -7.57
N ASN A 20 14.24 -7.44 -7.25
CA ASN A 20 15.51 -7.22 -6.55
C ASN A 20 15.46 -7.65 -5.07
N GLY A 21 15.28 -8.95 -4.83
CA GLY A 21 15.17 -9.55 -3.50
C GLY A 21 14.65 -10.99 -3.50
N SER A 22 14.82 -11.74 -4.59
CA SER A 22 14.42 -13.15 -4.63
C SER A 22 15.16 -13.94 -3.55
N ILE A 23 14.46 -14.25 -2.46
CA ILE A 23 14.76 -15.43 -1.65
C ILE A 23 14.60 -16.60 -2.62
N SER A 24 15.71 -17.27 -2.94
CA SER A 24 15.63 -18.50 -3.72
C SER A 24 14.67 -19.43 -2.99
N CYS A 25 13.83 -20.18 -3.71
CA CYS A 25 13.05 -21.25 -3.11
C CYS A 25 13.96 -22.26 -2.36
N ASP A 26 15.26 -22.27 -2.63
CA ASP A 26 16.21 -23.12 -1.93
C ASP A 26 16.72 -22.53 -0.61
N ASP A 27 16.60 -21.21 -0.42
CA ASP A 27 17.03 -20.55 0.80
C ASP A 27 15.98 -20.69 1.89
N ILE A 28 16.42 -21.07 3.10
CA ILE A 28 15.56 -21.04 4.28
C ILE A 28 15.45 -19.57 4.71
N PRO A 29 14.24 -18.98 4.73
CA PRO A 29 14.08 -17.60 5.12
C PRO A 29 14.46 -17.42 6.59
N THR A 30 15.14 -16.33 6.91
CA THR A 30 15.53 -15.96 8.27
C THR A 30 14.43 -15.20 9.02
N ILE A 31 13.20 -15.17 8.48
CA ILE A 31 12.07 -14.43 9.05
C ILE A 31 11.74 -14.87 10.48
N ASP A 32 11.97 -16.13 10.83
CA ASP A 32 11.72 -16.66 12.18
C ASP A 32 12.59 -15.98 13.26
N LEU A 33 13.72 -15.37 12.87
CA LEU A 33 14.61 -14.63 13.76
C LEU A 33 14.13 -13.20 14.06
N ILE A 34 13.19 -12.67 13.28
CA ILE A 34 12.64 -11.34 13.45
C ILE A 34 11.48 -11.39 14.45
N PRO A 35 11.41 -10.54 15.47
CA PRO A 35 10.25 -10.49 16.37
C PRO A 35 8.92 -10.41 15.62
N GLN A 36 7.94 -11.21 16.03
CA GLN A 36 6.64 -11.32 15.35
C GLN A 36 5.95 -9.95 15.16
N TYR A 37 6.07 -9.05 16.14
CA TYR A 37 5.54 -7.70 16.04
C TYR A 37 6.08 -6.93 14.82
N LEU A 38 7.38 -7.04 14.54
CA LEU A 38 8.01 -6.39 13.39
C LEU A 38 7.61 -7.04 12.07
N ARG A 39 7.40 -8.37 12.05
CA ARG A 39 6.89 -9.06 10.87
C ARG A 39 5.47 -8.61 10.50
N PHE A 40 4.57 -8.56 11.48
CA PHE A 40 3.22 -8.07 11.24
C PHE A 40 3.18 -6.58 10.88
N LEU A 41 4.10 -5.77 11.42
CA LEU A 41 4.25 -4.38 11.00
C LEU A 41 4.68 -4.30 9.52
N GLN A 42 5.65 -5.10 9.10
CA GLN A 42 6.09 -5.15 7.71
C GLN A 42 4.94 -5.56 6.78
N GLU A 43 4.25 -6.65 7.08
CA GLU A 43 3.10 -7.13 6.31
C GLU A 43 1.99 -6.06 6.23
N TRP A 44 1.71 -5.38 7.34
CA TRP A 44 0.73 -4.28 7.38
C TRP A 44 1.13 -3.10 6.49
N VAL A 45 2.42 -2.72 6.48
CA VAL A 45 2.93 -1.64 5.61
C VAL A 45 2.90 -2.06 4.14
N GLU A 46 3.29 -3.29 3.81
CA GLU A 46 3.25 -3.82 2.44
C GLU A 46 1.82 -3.79 1.89
N HIS A 47 0.86 -4.30 2.66
CA HIS A 47 -0.55 -4.32 2.28
C HIS A 47 -1.17 -2.92 2.16
N PHE A 48 -0.74 -1.95 2.99
CA PHE A 48 -1.11 -0.54 2.83
C PHE A 48 -0.56 0.05 1.53
N CYS A 49 0.74 -0.17 1.28
CA CYS A 49 1.44 0.39 0.12
C CYS A 49 0.88 -0.14 -1.20
N GLU A 50 0.53 -1.42 -1.29
CA GLU A 50 -0.09 -2.03 -2.47
C GLU A 50 -1.44 -1.37 -2.79
N GLN A 51 -2.32 -1.27 -1.79
CA GLN A 51 -3.61 -0.60 -1.96
C GLN A 51 -3.45 0.87 -2.34
N ARG A 52 -2.52 1.58 -1.66
CA ARG A 52 -2.21 2.98 -1.94
C ARG A 52 -1.72 3.15 -3.39
N GLN A 53 -0.84 2.28 -3.87
CA GLN A 53 -0.32 2.33 -5.24
C GLN A 53 -1.47 2.19 -6.25
N GLY A 54 -2.40 1.26 -6.02
CA GLY A 54 -3.60 1.11 -6.86
C GLY A 54 -4.42 2.41 -6.91
N LYS A 55 -4.76 2.97 -5.75
CA LYS A 55 -5.57 4.22 -5.68
C LYS A 55 -4.84 5.42 -6.28
N VAL A 56 -3.55 5.56 -6.05
CA VAL A 56 -2.74 6.66 -6.62
C VAL A 56 -2.67 6.53 -8.14
N LYS A 57 -2.55 5.31 -8.69
CA LYS A 57 -2.57 5.08 -10.13
C LYS A 57 -3.88 5.58 -10.76
N ASP A 58 -5.01 5.29 -10.13
CA ASP A 58 -6.33 5.76 -10.59
C ASP A 58 -6.41 7.29 -10.60
N VAL A 59 -6.00 7.94 -9.50
CA VAL A 59 -5.92 9.41 -9.40
C VAL A 59 -5.02 10.00 -10.49
N ILE A 60 -3.82 9.45 -10.66
CA ILE A 60 -2.86 9.91 -11.67
C ILE A 60 -3.46 9.79 -13.07
N ASN A 61 -4.07 8.66 -13.41
CA ASN A 61 -4.67 8.45 -14.73
C ASN A 61 -5.83 9.43 -14.99
N SER A 62 -6.70 9.65 -14.00
CA SER A 62 -7.84 10.56 -14.14
C SER A 62 -7.47 12.04 -14.12
N CYS A 63 -6.39 12.42 -13.45
CA CYS A 63 -5.97 13.82 -13.33
C CYS A 63 -4.90 14.22 -14.36
N ASN A 64 -4.07 13.29 -14.85
CA ASN A 64 -3.10 13.58 -15.91
C ASN A 64 -3.78 13.89 -17.24
N SER A 65 -4.95 13.31 -17.53
CA SER A 65 -5.76 13.71 -18.68
C SER A 65 -6.22 15.18 -18.62
N CYS A 66 -6.10 15.84 -17.46
CA CYS A 66 -6.40 17.26 -17.29
C CYS A 66 -5.14 18.16 -17.30
N LYS A 67 -3.92 17.60 -17.37
CA LYS A 67 -2.66 18.35 -17.55
C LYS A 67 -2.29 18.40 -19.03
N ASN A 68 -2.35 19.60 -19.63
CA ASN A 68 -2.05 20.00 -21.02
C ASN A 68 -3.30 20.15 -21.92
N THR A 69 -3.46 21.26 -22.65
CA THR A 69 -2.43 22.05 -23.36
C THR A 69 -2.15 23.45 -22.81
N SER A 70 -0.96 23.66 -22.23
CA SER A 70 -0.32 24.96 -22.14
C SER A 70 0.54 25.18 -23.39
N GLY A 71 -0.06 25.82 -24.40
CA GLY A 71 0.57 26.30 -25.62
C GLY A 71 -0.35 27.34 -26.24
N GLU A 72 -0.20 28.58 -25.80
CA GLU A 72 -0.82 29.83 -26.30
C GLU A 72 -2.36 29.99 -26.29
N ARG A 73 -3.17 28.94 -26.32
CA ARG A 73 -4.62 29.06 -26.10
C ARG A 73 -5.19 27.71 -25.71
N ILE A 74 -5.62 27.60 -24.46
CA ILE A 74 -6.90 27.03 -24.03
C ILE A 74 -6.92 27.09 -22.49
N ILE A 75 -7.57 28.13 -21.96
CA ILE A 75 -8.26 28.06 -20.68
C ILE A 75 -9.57 27.30 -20.99
N GLY A 76 -9.71 26.05 -20.54
CA GLY A 76 -11.01 25.35 -20.50
C GLY A 76 -11.73 25.08 -21.83
N GLY A 77 -11.05 24.49 -22.82
CA GLY A 77 -11.57 24.33 -24.20
C GLY A 77 -11.75 22.90 -24.69
N THR A 78 -11.09 21.90 -24.10
CA THR A 78 -11.33 20.46 -24.40
C THR A 78 -11.39 19.57 -23.16
N CYS A 79 -11.20 20.13 -21.96
CA CYS A 79 -11.67 19.49 -20.75
C CYS A 79 -13.12 19.92 -20.53
N ASN A 80 -14.07 19.17 -21.10
CA ASN A 80 -15.45 19.19 -20.63
C ASN A 80 -15.44 19.06 -19.09
N GLY A 81 -16.44 19.62 -18.40
CA GLY A 81 -16.54 19.59 -16.93
C GLY A 81 -16.30 18.21 -16.31
N GLU A 82 -16.51 17.14 -17.08
CA GLU A 82 -16.19 15.75 -16.80
C GLU A 82 -14.73 15.46 -16.38
N CYS A 83 -13.69 16.11 -16.92
CA CYS A 83 -12.30 15.87 -16.46
C CYS A 83 -12.11 16.37 -15.03
N LYS A 84 -12.65 17.57 -14.76
CA LYS A 84 -12.64 18.17 -13.43
C LYS A 84 -13.46 17.35 -12.43
N THR A 85 -14.59 16.79 -12.88
CA THR A 85 -15.44 15.92 -12.05
C THR A 85 -14.77 14.58 -11.77
N LYS A 86 -14.25 13.87 -12.78
CA LYS A 86 -13.61 12.55 -12.61
C LYS A 86 -12.33 12.63 -11.77
N CYS A 87 -11.46 13.60 -12.03
CA CYS A 87 -10.27 13.81 -11.19
C CYS A 87 -10.64 14.14 -9.74
N LYS A 88 -11.67 14.98 -9.53
CA LYS A 88 -12.18 15.29 -8.19
C LYS A 88 -12.74 14.04 -7.51
N ASP A 89 -13.52 13.22 -8.21
CA ASP A 89 -14.13 12.00 -7.68
C ASP A 89 -13.06 10.98 -7.24
N GLU A 90 -12.02 10.77 -8.05
CA GLU A 90 -10.91 9.88 -7.67
C GLU A 90 -10.08 10.44 -6.49
N CYS A 91 -9.86 11.76 -6.44
CA CYS A 91 -9.24 12.42 -5.28
C CYS A 91 -10.07 12.24 -3.99
N GLU A 92 -11.40 12.36 -4.07
CA GLU A 92 -12.29 12.13 -2.92
C GLU A 92 -12.29 10.67 -2.49
N LYS A 93 -12.24 9.71 -3.44
CA LYS A 93 -12.08 8.28 -3.13
C LYS A 93 -10.75 8.01 -2.43
N TYR A 94 -9.64 8.59 -2.92
CA TYR A 94 -8.33 8.47 -2.29
C TYR A 94 -8.32 9.06 -0.88
N LYS A 95 -8.93 10.23 -0.70
CA LYS A 95 -9.07 10.88 0.61
C LYS A 95 -9.84 9.98 1.58
N LYS A 96 -10.99 9.44 1.17
CA LYS A 96 -11.78 8.48 1.98
C LYS A 96 -10.98 7.22 2.33
N PHE A 97 -10.17 6.72 1.40
CA PHE A 97 -9.26 5.59 1.64
C PHE A 97 -8.25 5.89 2.76
N ILE A 98 -7.59 7.06 2.72
CA ILE A 98 -6.60 7.48 3.74
C ILE A 98 -7.28 7.79 5.09
N ASP A 99 -8.41 8.48 5.06
CA ASP A 99 -9.16 8.85 6.27
C ASP A 99 -9.81 7.61 6.93
N GLY A 100 -9.90 6.49 6.20
CA GLY A 100 -10.52 5.24 6.68
C GLY A 100 -12.01 5.41 6.99
N THR A 101 -12.70 6.33 6.31
CA THR A 101 -14.12 6.63 6.52
C THR A 101 -15.01 5.92 5.49
N GLY A 102 -16.02 5.19 5.96
CA GLY A 102 -17.03 4.50 5.13
C GLY A 102 -16.54 3.24 4.41
N SER A 103 -17.39 2.69 3.53
CA SER A 103 -17.17 1.44 2.76
C SER A 103 -16.04 1.51 1.70
N GLY A 104 -15.28 2.61 1.65
CA GLY A 104 -14.13 2.82 0.76
C GLY A 104 -12.78 2.87 1.48
N GLY A 105 -12.75 2.71 2.81
CA GLY A 105 -11.52 2.55 3.58
C GLY A 105 -10.85 1.23 3.21
N GLY A 106 -9.54 1.26 2.99
CA GLY A 106 -8.78 0.06 2.64
C GLY A 106 -8.97 -1.09 3.63
N THR A 107 -8.72 -2.31 3.17
CA THR A 107 -8.70 -3.49 4.04
C THR A 107 -7.48 -3.37 4.98
N GLY A 108 -7.65 -3.68 6.28
CA GLY A 108 -6.54 -3.74 7.25
C GLY A 108 -6.55 -2.75 8.42
N THR A 109 -7.52 -1.84 8.52
CA THR A 109 -7.62 -0.90 9.67
C THR A 109 -8.79 -1.18 10.62
N ALA A 110 -9.56 -2.26 10.37
CA ALA A 110 -10.77 -2.61 11.14
C ALA A 110 -11.75 -1.42 11.30
N GLY A 111 -11.97 -0.67 10.22
CA GLY A 111 -12.91 0.46 10.20
C GLY A 111 -12.42 1.73 10.91
N SER A 112 -11.11 1.88 11.09
CA SER A 112 -10.50 3.12 11.64
C SER A 112 -9.58 3.78 10.62
N SER A 113 -9.18 5.03 10.88
CA SER A 113 -8.23 5.73 10.02
C SER A 113 -6.85 5.08 10.07
N TRP A 114 -6.11 5.14 8.95
CA TRP A 114 -4.73 4.68 8.88
C TRP A 114 -3.83 5.43 9.87
N SER A 115 -4.03 6.74 10.02
CA SER A 115 -3.32 7.58 10.99
C SER A 115 -3.47 7.09 12.43
N LYS A 116 -4.70 6.78 12.85
CA LYS A 116 -4.98 6.32 14.22
C LYS A 116 -4.33 4.97 14.52
N ARG A 117 -4.25 4.07 13.53
CA ARG A 117 -3.56 2.79 13.68
C ARG A 117 -2.05 2.96 13.70
N TRP A 118 -1.53 3.83 12.84
CA TRP A 118 -0.11 4.17 12.84
C TRP A 118 0.34 4.73 14.19
N ASP A 119 -0.44 5.64 14.80
CA ASP A 119 -0.12 6.18 16.12
C ASP A 119 -0.06 5.08 17.19
N GLN A 120 -1.00 4.12 17.17
CA GLN A 120 -0.99 2.98 18.10
C GLN A 120 0.24 2.08 17.91
N ILE A 121 0.61 1.82 16.67
CA ILE A 121 1.81 1.07 16.32
C ILE A 121 3.04 1.81 16.83
N TYR A 122 3.17 3.10 16.51
CA TYR A 122 4.30 3.93 16.91
C TYR A 122 4.47 3.98 18.43
N MET A 123 3.38 4.16 19.18
CA MET A 123 3.42 4.17 20.64
C MET A 123 3.89 2.82 21.21
N ARG A 124 3.42 1.71 20.66
CA ARG A 124 3.83 0.36 21.09
C ARG A 124 5.27 0.06 20.74
N TYR A 125 5.72 0.42 19.53
CA TYR A 125 7.10 0.31 19.12
C TYR A 125 8.01 1.12 20.05
N SER A 126 7.66 2.38 20.31
CA SER A 126 8.41 3.26 21.22
C SER A 126 8.51 2.67 22.62
N LYS A 127 7.42 2.11 23.15
CA LYS A 127 7.44 1.40 24.43
C LYS A 127 8.43 0.23 24.43
N TYR A 128 8.45 -0.60 23.37
CA TYR A 128 9.41 -1.70 23.29
C TYR A 128 10.86 -1.23 23.25
N ILE A 129 11.14 -0.09 22.62
CA ILE A 129 12.47 0.52 22.62
C ILE A 129 12.86 0.99 24.02
N GLU A 130 11.95 1.61 24.77
CA GLU A 130 12.21 2.02 26.16
C GLU A 130 12.38 0.82 27.11
N ASP A 131 11.53 -0.20 27.00
CA ASP A 131 11.59 -1.41 27.84
C ASP A 131 12.87 -2.24 27.58
N ALA A 132 13.53 -2.04 26.43
CA ALA A 132 14.77 -2.72 26.05
C ALA A 132 16.05 -1.98 26.46
N LYS A 133 15.94 -0.77 27.03
CA LYS A 133 17.07 -0.02 27.60
C LYS A 133 17.42 -0.55 28.99
#